data_AF-A0A1V4M7K0-F1
#
_entry.id   AF-A0A1V4M7K0-F1
#
_cell.length_a   1.000
_cell.length_b   1.000
_cell.length_c   1.000
_cell.angle_alpha   90.00
_cell.angle_beta   90.00
_cell.angle_gamma   90.00
#
_symmetry.space_group_name_H-M   'P 1'
#
loop_
_entity.id
_entity.type
_entity.pdbx_description
1 polymer ?
#
loop_
_entity_poly.entity_id
_entity_poly.type
_entity_poly.pdbx_seq_one_letter_code
_entity_poly.pdbx_strand_id
1 'polypeptide(L)' 'MLQRGSEQKDLWGINLYPDQFGSENWLEFDSMINLRSSQNNRTRWIDNPEIREKIRKIVEKLVVV' A
#
# COMPACT_ATOMS: atom_id res chain seq x y z
N MET A 1 -6.52 1.37 14.04
CA MET A 1 -6.84 2.16 12.84
C MET A 1 -8.32 2.25 12.61
N LEU A 2 -9.02 1.14 12.34
CA LEU A 2 -10.50 1.15 12.18
C LEU A 2 -11.22 1.67 13.44
N GLN A 3 -10.85 1.16 14.61
CA GLN A 3 -11.37 1.65 15.90
C GLN A 3 -10.87 3.06 16.26
N ARG A 4 -9.93 3.61 15.48
CA ARG A 4 -9.39 4.97 15.66
C ARG A 4 -9.86 5.93 14.56
N GLY A 5 -10.93 5.59 13.85
CA GLY A 5 -11.59 6.46 12.87
C GLY A 5 -11.13 6.31 11.42
N SER A 6 -10.23 5.36 11.10
CA SER A 6 -9.91 5.07 9.70
C SER A 6 -11.11 4.40 9.04
N GLU A 7 -11.50 4.87 7.85
CA GLU A 7 -12.54 4.21 7.08
C GLU A 7 -12.00 2.93 6.45
N GLN A 8 -12.79 1.85 6.47
CA GLN A 8 -12.41 0.56 5.87
C GLN A 8 -12.05 0.68 4.38
N LYS A 9 -12.68 1.62 3.68
CA LYS A 9 -12.46 1.91 2.26
C LYS A 9 -11.07 2.51 1.98
N ASP A 10 -10.43 3.10 2.99
CA ASP A 10 -9.14 3.78 2.84
C ASP A 10 -7.95 2.90 3.27
N LEU A 11 -8.21 1.64 3.66
CA LEU A 11 -7.17 0.69 4.04
C LEU A 11 -6.55 -0.01 2.83
N TRP A 12 -5.23 0.02 2.75
CA TRP A 12 -4.41 -0.66 1.75
C TRP A 12 -3.23 -1.36 2.41
N GLY A 13 -2.81 -2.50 1.85
CA GLY A 13 -1.67 -3.28 2.31
C GLY A 13 -0.47 -3.10 1.39
N ILE A 14 0.70 -3.00 2.00
CA ILE A 14 2.01 -3.02 1.35
C ILE A 14 2.97 -3.92 2.13
N ASN A 15 4.00 -4.40 1.45
CA ASN A 15 5.14 -5.06 2.08
C ASN A 15 6.39 -4.18 1.89
N LEU A 16 7.22 -4.13 2.93
CA LEU A 16 8.55 -3.50 2.88
C LEU A 16 9.60 -4.60 3.02
N TYR A 17 10.62 -4.56 2.17
CA TYR A 17 11.73 -5.51 2.15
C TYR A 17 13.05 -4.76 2.44
N PRO A 18 13.43 -4.56 3.72
CA PRO A 18 14.59 -3.74 4.11
C PRO A 18 15.92 -4.17 3.53
N ASP A 19 16.09 -5.46 3.28
CA ASP A 19 17.22 -6.05 2.59
C ASP A 19 17.36 -5.57 1.12
N GLN A 20 16.30 -5.04 0.54
CA GLN A 20 16.24 -4.55 -0.84
C GLN A 20 16.13 -3.02 -0.91
N PHE A 21 16.37 -2.32 0.20
CA PHE A 21 16.28 -0.88 0.29
C PHE A 21 17.14 -0.18 -0.79
N GLY A 22 16.57 0.82 -1.46
CA GLY A 22 17.19 1.52 -2.59
C GLY A 22 16.93 0.89 -3.97
N SER A 23 16.31 -0.30 -4.02
CA SER A 23 15.82 -0.90 -5.26
C SER A 23 14.31 -0.70 -5.46
N GLU A 24 13.80 -0.98 -6.66
CA GLU A 24 12.37 -0.94 -6.95
C GLU A 24 11.56 -1.99 -6.16
N ASN A 25 12.22 -3.05 -5.67
CA ASN A 25 11.57 -4.16 -4.98
C ASN A 25 11.45 -3.95 -3.47
N TRP A 26 12.04 -2.89 -2.91
CA TRP A 26 11.92 -2.59 -1.47
C TRP A 26 10.47 -2.35 -1.02
N LEU A 27 9.61 -1.86 -1.92
CA LEU A 27 8.21 -1.54 -1.63
C LEU A 27 7.29 -2.29 -2.60
N GLU A 28 6.52 -3.24 -2.07
CA GLU A 28 5.59 -4.05 -2.84
C GLU A 28 4.13 -3.71 -2.50
N PHE A 29 3.28 -3.65 -3.53
CA PHE A 29 1.86 -3.33 -3.41
C PHE A 29 0.95 -4.56 -3.49
N ASP A 30 1.50 -5.77 -3.35
CA ASP A 30 0.75 -7.03 -3.33
C ASP A 30 0.41 -7.44 -1.88
N SER A 31 -0.88 -7.57 -1.58
CA SER A 31 -1.33 -8.05 -0.28
C SER A 31 -2.75 -8.62 -0.38
N MET A 32 -3.05 -9.64 0.43
CA MET A 32 -4.40 -10.23 0.46
C MET A 32 -5.48 -9.19 0.82
N ILE A 33 -5.13 -8.17 1.61
CA ILE A 33 -6.07 -7.11 2.01
C ILE A 33 -6.50 -6.22 0.83
N ASN A 34 -5.77 -6.24 -0.29
CA ASN A 34 -6.06 -5.40 -1.46
C ASN A 34 -7.13 -6.03 -2.38
N LEU A 35 -7.51 -7.29 -2.18
CA LEU A 35 -8.64 -7.93 -2.87
C LEU A 35 -9.96 -7.26 -2.47
N ARG A 36 -10.33 -6.23 -3.23
CA ARG A 36 -11.41 -5.27 -2.91
C ARG A 36 -12.27 -5.03 -4.15
N SER A 37 -12.99 -6.07 -4.56
CA SER A 37 -13.88 -6.01 -5.74
C SER A 37 -14.90 -4.87 -5.66
N SER A 38 -15.36 -4.51 -4.46
CA SER A 38 -16.28 -3.38 -4.24
C SER A 38 -15.64 -2.00 -4.52
N GLN A 39 -14.32 -1.91 -4.54
CA GLN A 39 -13.55 -0.69 -4.83
C GLN A 39 -12.86 -0.77 -6.21
N ASN A 40 -13.34 -1.65 -7.08
CA ASN A 40 -12.77 -1.91 -8.40
C ASN A 40 -11.30 -2.36 -8.39
N ASN A 41 -10.85 -3.00 -7.30
CA ASN A 41 -9.51 -3.61 -7.21
C ASN A 41 -9.67 -5.13 -7.07
N ARG A 42 -9.54 -5.85 -8.19
CA ARG A 42 -9.88 -7.29 -8.25
C ARG A 42 -8.66 -8.20 -8.02
N THR A 43 -7.50 -7.61 -7.78
CA THR A 43 -6.24 -8.32 -7.58
C THR A 43 -5.72 -8.09 -6.16
N ARG A 44 -4.66 -8.80 -5.79
CA ARG A 44 -3.89 -8.52 -4.58
C ARG A 44 -2.95 -7.32 -4.76
N TRP A 45 -2.70 -6.93 -6.00
CA TRP A 45 -1.99 -5.71 -6.34
C TRP A 45 -2.90 -4.49 -6.14
N ILE A 46 -2.34 -3.33 -5.85
CA ILE A 46 -3.10 -2.06 -5.89
C ILE A 46 -3.15 -1.59 -7.34
N ASP A 47 -4.23 -1.82 -8.07
CA ASP A 47 -4.37 -1.55 -9.50
C ASP A 47 -4.27 -0.05 -9.82
N ASN A 48 -4.81 0.81 -8.96
CA ASN A 48 -4.82 2.27 -9.16
C ASN A 48 -3.42 2.89 -8.94
N PRO A 49 -2.79 3.48 -9.98
CA PRO A 49 -1.46 4.08 -9.88
C PRO A 49 -1.39 5.29 -8.94
N GLU A 50 -2.46 6.08 -8.82
CA GLU A 50 -2.49 7.24 -7.93
C GLU A 50 -2.45 6.84 -6.46
N ILE A 51 -3.07 5.70 -6.11
CA ILE A 51 -3.02 5.15 -4.76
C ILE A 51 -1.60 4.68 -4.45
N ARG A 52 -0.94 3.98 -5.38
CA ARG A 52 0.46 3.55 -5.24
C ARG A 52 1.40 4.75 -5.02
N GLU A 53 1.20 5.83 -5.77
CA GLU A 53 1.98 7.05 -5.63
C GLU A 53 1.78 7.75 -4.28
N LYS A 54 0.54 7.82 -3.78
CA LYS A 54 0.25 8.35 -2.44
C LYS A 54 0.95 7.53 -1.36
N ILE A 55 0.90 6.20 -1.47
CA ILE A 55 1.56 5.31 -0.51
C ILE A 55 3.07 5.48 -0.55
N ARG A 56 3.69 5.55 -1.74
CA ARG A 56 5.13 5.80 -1.89
C ARG A 56 5.57 7.04 -1.13
N LYS A 57 4.88 8.18 -1.34
CA LYS A 57 5.17 9.44 -0.63
C LYS A 57 5.05 9.31 0.89
N ILE A 58 4.08 8.54 1.37
CA ILE A 58 3.90 8.29 2.81
C ILE A 58 5.07 7.46 3.35
N VAL A 59 5.47 6.39 2.66
CA VAL A 59 6.59 5.53 3.05
C VAL A 59 7.91 6.32 3.05
N GLU A 60 8.18 7.09 2.00
CA GLU A 60 9.34 7.99 1.90
C GLU A 60 9.41 8.95 3.10
N LYS A 61 8.27 9.52 3.49
CA LYS A 61 8.18 10.48 4.60
C LYS A 61 8.27 9.84 5.99
N LEU A 62 7.89 8.57 6.16
CA LEU A 62 7.74 7.97 7.50
C LEU A 62 8.77 6.89 7.82
N VAL A 63 9.38 6.28 6.81
CA VAL A 63 10.27 5.13 6.97
C VAL A 63 11.69 5.42 6.49
N VAL A 64 11.83 6.19 5.41
CA VAL A 64 13.13 6.42 4.74
C VAL A 64 13.91 7.59 5.35
N VAL A 65 13.22 8.49 6.05
CA VAL A 65 13.79 9.69 6.68
C VAL A 65 14.99 9.37 7.57
#